data_AF-A0A936WW66-F1
#
_entry.id   AF-A0A936WW66-F1
#
_cell.length_a   1.000
_cell.length_b   1.000
_cell.length_c   1.000
_cell.angle_alpha   90.00
_cell.angle_beta   90.00
_cell.angle_gamma   90.00
#
_symmetry.space_group_name_H-M   'P 1'
#
loop_
_entity.id
_entity.type
_entity.pdbx_description
1 polymer ?
#
loop_
_entity_poly.entity_id
_entity_poly.type
_entity_poly.pdbx_seq_one_letter_code
_entity_poly.pdbx_strand_id
1 'polypeptide(L)'
;MKKFSRIAFLIPALLITFQISNAQSVTKTRSGEVPKGWHTMDKDKDGQYGISLNKTYEFLQSKKLKSKQVIVAVIDSGVDTLHEDLKEVLWHNPGEIPGNNIDDDKNGYVDDIYGWNFLGNKDGKNVEQDSYEGARVYHGLKSKYEGKTIDVSTLSEDEKYEYEMWKKAKQAVLGSEDSGEAIDLLMLQRVVKSSKKFDSVLRKAMNKEEYTGVELKAFEPTSQSERVAKSAILSFMEGNNMMDISNKEFLEGFEQFLKSEEAKAEGKEKAPIPYRANIVGDNENDINDKYYGNNNVMVSNDASEHGTHVSGIIAASRNNGKGMDGIADNVKIMMLRSVPDGDEHDKDIALAIRYAVDNGAKIINMSFGKSFSPGKKWIDEAVAYAASKGYY
;
A
#
# COMPACT_ATOMS: atom_id res chain seq x y z
N MET A 1 -10.58 5.34 11.65
CA MET A 1 -10.38 6.43 10.67
C MET A 1 -9.07 7.24 10.83
N LYS A 2 -8.08 6.83 11.65
CA LYS A 2 -6.75 7.49 11.70
C LYS A 2 -5.55 6.57 11.44
N LYS A 3 -5.72 5.24 11.44
CA LYS A 3 -4.66 4.33 11.89
C LYS A 3 -3.54 3.93 10.91
N PHE A 4 -3.77 3.81 9.61
CA PHE A 4 -2.72 3.18 8.76
C PHE A 4 -2.32 3.92 7.47
N SER A 5 -3.16 4.82 6.95
CA SER A 5 -2.93 5.43 5.62
C SER A 5 -1.71 6.38 5.53
N ARG A 6 -1.12 6.84 6.64
CA ARG A 6 0.05 7.75 6.60
C ARG A 6 1.39 7.02 6.49
N ILE A 7 1.46 5.72 6.75
CA ILE A 7 2.74 5.04 7.04
C ILE A 7 3.50 4.62 5.77
N ALA A 8 2.81 4.17 4.72
CA ALA A 8 3.48 3.62 3.52
C ALA A 8 4.20 4.68 2.64
N PHE A 9 3.80 5.95 2.69
CA PHE A 9 4.29 6.98 1.76
C PHE A 9 5.36 7.93 2.32
N LEU A 10 5.67 7.90 3.62
CA LEU A 10 6.53 8.91 4.26
C LEU A 10 7.98 8.47 4.55
N ILE A 11 8.34 7.19 4.33
CA ILE A 11 9.63 6.63 4.77
C ILE A 11 10.65 6.28 3.65
N PRO A 12 10.58 6.67 2.34
CA PRO A 12 11.66 6.29 1.42
C PRO A 12 12.99 7.06 1.58
N ALA A 13 13.09 8.07 2.45
CA ALA A 13 14.31 8.87 2.57
C ALA A 13 14.58 9.31 4.03
N LEU A 14 14.90 8.35 4.90
CA LEU A 14 15.39 8.64 6.25
C LEU A 14 16.88 8.99 6.21
N LEU A 15 17.21 10.22 5.84
CA LEU A 15 18.51 10.80 6.19
C LEU A 15 18.46 11.15 7.68
N ILE A 16 19.05 10.30 8.53
CA ILE A 16 19.30 10.64 9.94
C ILE A 16 20.47 11.63 9.97
N THR A 17 20.26 12.83 9.44
CA THR A 17 21.15 13.95 9.72
C THR A 17 20.69 14.55 11.04
N PHE A 18 21.45 14.32 12.11
CA PHE A 18 21.40 15.14 13.32
C PHE A 18 21.90 16.56 12.96
N GLN A 19 21.07 17.35 12.28
CA GLN A 19 21.31 18.77 12.14
C GLN A 19 20.66 19.50 13.31
N ILE A 20 21.49 20.08 14.16
CA ILE A 20 21.08 21.17 15.06
C ILE A 20 20.87 22.40 14.16
N SER A 21 19.72 22.49 13.51
CA SER A 21 19.32 23.68 12.75
C SER A 21 18.47 24.58 13.64
N ASN A 22 19.01 25.76 13.95
CA ASN A 22 18.23 26.91 14.44
C ASN A 22 17.24 27.34 13.34
N ALA A 23 16.04 26.77 13.33
CA ALA A 23 14.97 27.20 12.44
C ALA A 23 14.19 28.34 13.11
N GLN A 24 14.26 29.54 12.53
CA GLN A 24 13.25 30.57 12.77
C GLN A 24 11.89 30.00 12.38
N SER A 25 11.03 29.82 13.37
CA SER A 25 9.67 29.33 13.19
C SER A 25 8.82 30.41 12.52
N VAL A 26 8.49 30.22 11.25
CA VAL A 26 7.29 30.83 10.68
C VAL A 26 6.11 29.99 11.16
N THR A 27 5.63 30.29 12.36
CA THR A 27 4.38 29.74 12.90
C THR A 27 3.22 30.33 12.11
N LYS A 28 2.84 29.67 11.01
CA LYS A 28 1.51 29.88 10.43
C LYS A 28 0.55 28.95 11.17
N THR A 29 0.11 29.37 12.34
CA THR A 29 -0.97 28.76 13.09
C THR A 29 -2.23 28.78 12.22
N ARG A 30 -2.62 27.64 11.62
CA ARG A 30 -4.00 27.48 11.15
C ARG A 30 -4.86 27.29 12.40
N SER A 31 -5.39 28.39 12.92
CA SER A 31 -6.33 28.41 14.03
C SER A 31 -7.74 28.11 13.51
N GLY A 32 -8.14 26.84 13.58
CA GLY A 32 -9.51 26.39 13.31
C GLY A 32 -9.55 24.87 13.18
N GLU A 33 -10.50 24.21 13.84
CA GLU A 33 -10.76 22.79 13.59
C GLU A 33 -11.12 22.59 12.12
N VAL A 34 -10.46 21.64 11.45
CA VAL A 34 -10.77 21.31 10.06
C VAL A 34 -12.15 20.65 10.04
N PRO A 35 -13.15 21.20 9.30
CA PRO A 35 -14.49 20.64 9.27
C PRO A 35 -14.51 19.18 8.83
N LYS A 36 -15.39 18.37 9.42
CA LYS A 36 -15.63 17.00 8.94
C LYS A 36 -16.07 17.07 7.47
N GLY A 37 -15.44 16.28 6.61
CA GLY A 37 -15.73 16.28 5.17
C GLY A 37 -15.15 17.47 4.40
N TRP A 38 -14.20 18.23 4.95
CA TRP A 38 -13.58 19.37 4.26
C TRP A 38 -13.09 19.06 2.83
N HIS A 39 -12.67 17.82 2.56
CA HIS A 39 -12.18 17.39 1.26
C HIS A 39 -13.28 17.40 0.18
N THR A 40 -14.56 17.37 0.54
CA THR A 40 -15.70 17.44 -0.40
C THR A 40 -16.21 18.87 -0.63
N MET A 41 -15.73 19.83 0.17
CA MET A 41 -16.18 21.23 0.17
C MET A 41 -15.59 22.04 -1.00
N ASP A 42 -16.15 23.22 -1.24
CA ASP A 42 -15.73 24.19 -2.26
C ASP A 42 -15.11 25.43 -1.60
N LYS A 43 -14.05 25.98 -2.22
CA LYS A 43 -13.32 27.12 -1.67
C LYS A 43 -14.19 28.38 -1.57
N ASP A 44 -14.96 28.67 -2.60
CA ASP A 44 -15.72 29.91 -2.69
C ASP A 44 -17.01 29.84 -1.86
N LYS A 45 -17.61 28.65 -1.76
CA LYS A 45 -18.84 28.40 -1.00
C LYS A 45 -18.57 28.20 0.49
N ASP A 46 -17.57 27.40 0.83
CA ASP A 46 -17.35 26.89 2.19
C ASP A 46 -16.05 27.40 2.83
N GLY A 47 -15.20 28.12 2.07
CA GLY A 47 -13.90 28.61 2.54
C GLY A 47 -12.81 27.53 2.65
N GLN A 48 -13.08 26.30 2.19
CA GLN A 48 -12.17 25.15 2.30
C GLN A 48 -11.65 24.68 0.93
N TYR A 49 -10.37 24.34 0.86
CA TYR A 49 -9.74 23.83 -0.37
C TYR A 49 -10.05 22.34 -0.60
N GLY A 50 -11.34 21.98 -0.69
CA GLY A 50 -11.78 20.65 -1.11
C GLY A 50 -11.91 20.52 -2.63
N ILE A 51 -12.33 19.35 -3.10
CA ILE A 51 -12.48 19.04 -4.53
C ILE A 51 -13.80 19.56 -5.11
N SER A 52 -14.60 20.30 -4.34
CA SER A 52 -15.91 20.82 -4.76
C SER A 52 -16.91 19.72 -5.15
N LEU A 53 -16.86 18.58 -4.46
CA LEU A 53 -17.69 17.41 -4.74
C LEU A 53 -19.18 17.70 -4.51
N ASN A 54 -19.53 18.34 -3.40
CA ASN A 54 -20.93 18.63 -3.08
C ASN A 54 -21.56 19.54 -4.14
N LYS A 55 -20.82 20.56 -4.57
CA LYS A 55 -21.21 21.45 -5.68
C LYS A 55 -21.36 20.70 -7.00
N THR A 56 -20.54 19.69 -7.25
CA THR A 56 -20.64 18.84 -8.44
C THR A 56 -21.93 18.02 -8.41
N TYR A 57 -22.29 17.41 -7.28
CA TYR A 57 -23.56 16.70 -7.13
C TYR A 57 -24.78 17.62 -7.30
N GLU A 58 -24.75 18.81 -6.71
CA GLU A 58 -25.79 19.84 -6.90
C GLU A 58 -25.93 20.20 -8.38
N PHE A 59 -24.81 20.37 -9.10
CA PHE A 59 -24.80 20.65 -10.53
C PHE A 59 -25.43 19.51 -11.34
N LEU A 60 -24.98 18.26 -11.12
CA LEU A 60 -25.51 17.08 -11.83
C LEU A 60 -27.02 16.93 -11.63
N GLN A 61 -27.50 17.14 -10.39
CA GLN A 61 -28.92 17.11 -10.05
C GLN A 61 -29.68 18.23 -10.76
N SER A 62 -29.16 19.47 -10.77
CA SER A 62 -29.79 20.61 -11.46
C SER A 62 -29.97 20.38 -12.96
N LYS A 63 -29.06 19.61 -13.57
CA LYS A 63 -29.08 19.24 -14.99
C LYS A 63 -29.89 17.98 -15.27
N LYS A 64 -30.43 17.31 -14.23
CA LYS A 64 -31.15 16.03 -14.34
C LYS A 64 -30.37 14.97 -15.10
N LEU A 65 -29.03 14.98 -14.96
CA LEU A 65 -28.16 14.00 -15.61
C LEU A 65 -28.33 12.65 -14.91
N LYS A 66 -28.48 11.59 -15.72
CA LYS A 66 -28.59 10.22 -15.22
C LYS A 66 -27.22 9.57 -15.22
N SER A 67 -26.82 9.00 -14.08
CA SER A 67 -25.62 8.18 -13.99
C SER A 67 -25.87 6.80 -14.60
N LYS A 68 -24.80 6.19 -15.11
CA LYS A 68 -24.76 4.77 -15.46
C LYS A 68 -23.90 4.08 -14.42
N GLN A 69 -24.32 2.91 -13.96
CA GLN A 69 -23.52 2.15 -13.02
C GLN A 69 -22.22 1.70 -13.69
N VAL A 70 -21.11 1.88 -12.99
CA VAL A 70 -19.76 1.53 -13.46
C VAL A 70 -19.11 0.57 -12.49
N ILE A 71 -18.40 -0.44 -13.00
CA ILE A 71 -17.56 -1.30 -12.17
C ILE A 71 -16.16 -0.67 -12.12
N VAL A 72 -15.64 -0.49 -10.91
CA VAL A 72 -14.28 -0.06 -10.64
C VAL A 72 -13.52 -1.27 -10.09
N ALA A 73 -12.57 -1.78 -10.86
CA ALA A 73 -11.65 -2.78 -10.37
C ALA A 73 -10.60 -2.12 -9.49
N VAL A 74 -10.40 -2.63 -8.29
CA VAL A 74 -9.37 -2.18 -7.35
C VAL A 74 -8.37 -3.31 -7.23
N ILE A 75 -7.18 -3.13 -7.81
CA ILE A 75 -6.06 -4.08 -7.69
C ILE A 75 -5.23 -3.67 -6.49
N ASP A 76 -5.33 -4.44 -5.41
CA ASP A 76 -4.83 -4.04 -4.09
C ASP A 76 -4.59 -5.25 -3.17
N SER A 77 -4.51 -5.03 -1.86
CA SER A 77 -4.29 -6.05 -0.84
C SER A 77 -5.56 -6.80 -0.41
N GLY A 78 -6.72 -6.46 -0.96
CA GLY A 78 -8.00 -7.08 -0.61
C GLY A 78 -8.99 -6.09 0.01
N VAL A 79 -10.18 -6.58 0.35
CA VAL A 79 -11.26 -5.75 0.90
C VAL A 79 -11.99 -6.48 2.01
N ASP A 80 -12.36 -5.75 3.06
CA ASP A 80 -13.28 -6.23 4.09
C ASP A 80 -14.67 -6.31 3.46
N THR A 81 -15.05 -7.53 3.09
CA THR A 81 -16.33 -7.80 2.43
C THR A 81 -17.53 -7.62 3.36
N LEU A 82 -17.29 -7.51 4.67
CA LEU A 82 -18.30 -7.32 5.70
C LEU A 82 -18.41 -5.85 6.15
N HIS A 83 -17.53 -4.98 5.65
CA HIS A 83 -17.47 -3.59 6.07
C HIS A 83 -18.81 -2.88 5.86
N GLU A 84 -19.33 -2.28 6.92
CA GLU A 84 -20.72 -1.78 6.97
C GLU A 84 -21.02 -0.65 5.98
N ASP A 85 -19.98 0.03 5.49
CA ASP A 85 -20.03 1.13 4.53
C ASP A 85 -19.79 0.67 3.09
N LEU A 86 -19.25 -0.54 2.89
CA LEU A 86 -18.82 -1.05 1.58
C LEU A 86 -19.60 -2.24 1.06
N LYS A 87 -20.14 -3.11 1.91
CA LYS A 87 -20.79 -4.35 1.48
C LYS A 87 -21.88 -4.16 0.40
N GLU A 88 -22.59 -3.03 0.44
CA GLU A 88 -23.64 -2.70 -0.53
C GLU A 88 -23.11 -2.19 -1.88
N VAL A 89 -21.84 -1.79 -1.95
CA VAL A 89 -21.18 -1.29 -3.16
C VAL A 89 -20.16 -2.28 -3.73
N LEU A 90 -19.95 -3.44 -3.10
CA LEU A 90 -19.15 -4.50 -3.71
C LEU A 90 -19.84 -5.02 -4.98
N TRP A 91 -19.05 -5.21 -6.02
CA TRP A 91 -19.46 -5.91 -7.23
C TRP A 91 -19.83 -7.33 -6.88
N HIS A 92 -20.91 -7.82 -7.49
CA HIS A 92 -21.28 -9.23 -7.46
C HIS A 92 -21.18 -9.74 -8.88
N ASN A 93 -20.42 -10.81 -9.13
CA ASN A 93 -20.38 -11.44 -10.44
C ASN A 93 -21.78 -11.99 -10.78
N PRO A 94 -22.49 -11.45 -11.80
CA PRO A 94 -23.81 -11.94 -12.18
C PRO A 94 -23.77 -13.32 -12.86
N GLY A 95 -22.59 -13.80 -13.24
CA GLY A 95 -22.37 -15.11 -13.83
C GLY A 95 -22.31 -16.27 -12.83
N GLU A 96 -22.13 -15.97 -11.53
CA GLU A 96 -21.84 -16.98 -10.50
C GLU A 96 -23.02 -17.21 -9.55
N ILE A 97 -23.15 -18.45 -9.06
CA ILE A 97 -24.03 -18.83 -7.95
C ILE A 97 -23.17 -18.98 -6.69
N PRO A 98 -23.32 -18.08 -5.69
CA PRO A 98 -22.43 -18.06 -4.53
C PRO A 98 -22.33 -19.38 -3.76
N GLY A 99 -21.10 -19.90 -3.65
CA GLY A 99 -20.73 -20.99 -2.76
C GLY A 99 -21.11 -22.37 -3.28
N ASN A 100 -21.31 -22.53 -4.59
CA ASN A 100 -21.60 -23.82 -5.20
C ASN A 100 -20.33 -24.61 -5.58
N ASN A 101 -19.14 -24.01 -5.47
CA ASN A 101 -17.83 -24.54 -5.86
C ASN A 101 -17.75 -24.91 -7.35
N ILE A 102 -18.48 -24.20 -8.21
CA ILE A 102 -18.51 -24.34 -9.65
C ILE A 102 -18.13 -23.00 -10.27
N ASP A 103 -17.38 -23.03 -11.37
CA ASP A 103 -17.19 -21.89 -12.26
C ASP A 103 -18.39 -21.86 -13.22
N ASP A 104 -19.43 -21.10 -12.86
CA ASP A 104 -20.73 -21.11 -13.52
C ASP A 104 -20.68 -20.31 -14.84
N ASP A 105 -19.88 -19.25 -14.88
CA ASP A 105 -19.69 -18.41 -16.06
C ASP A 105 -18.60 -18.93 -17.03
N LYS A 106 -17.82 -19.92 -16.59
CA LYS A 106 -16.74 -20.60 -17.33
C LYS A 106 -15.58 -19.67 -17.68
N ASN A 107 -15.32 -18.66 -16.85
CA ASN A 107 -14.21 -17.73 -17.01
C ASN A 107 -12.88 -18.29 -16.44
N GLY A 108 -12.93 -19.43 -15.75
CA GLY A 108 -11.80 -20.12 -15.12
C GLY A 108 -11.61 -19.82 -13.63
N TYR A 109 -12.51 -19.08 -13.00
CA TYR A 109 -12.40 -18.59 -11.62
C TYR A 109 -13.64 -18.98 -10.80
N VAL A 110 -13.53 -20.09 -10.06
CA VAL A 110 -14.62 -20.67 -9.27
C VAL A 110 -15.11 -19.72 -8.16
N ASP A 111 -16.41 -19.42 -8.12
CA ASP A 111 -17.07 -18.62 -7.08
C ASP A 111 -16.45 -17.22 -6.90
N ASP A 112 -16.05 -16.54 -7.98
CA ASP A 112 -15.39 -15.22 -7.96
C ASP A 112 -16.36 -14.04 -7.71
N ILE A 113 -17.19 -14.17 -6.67
CA ILE A 113 -18.34 -13.30 -6.38
C ILE A 113 -17.99 -11.82 -6.30
N TYR A 114 -16.90 -11.47 -5.60
CA TYR A 114 -16.50 -10.07 -5.37
C TYR A 114 -15.29 -9.65 -6.22
N GLY A 115 -14.83 -10.53 -7.10
CA GLY A 115 -13.52 -10.49 -7.73
C GLY A 115 -12.66 -11.68 -7.30
N TRP A 116 -11.34 -11.53 -7.41
CA TRP A 116 -10.42 -12.67 -7.34
C TRP A 116 -9.16 -12.39 -6.52
N ASN A 117 -8.65 -13.41 -5.85
CA ASN A 117 -7.38 -13.37 -5.12
C ASN A 117 -6.31 -14.19 -5.84
N PHE A 118 -5.37 -13.49 -6.48
CA PHE A 118 -4.21 -14.06 -7.18
C PHE A 118 -3.11 -14.52 -6.22
N LEU A 119 -3.21 -14.19 -4.94
CA LEU A 119 -2.26 -14.58 -3.90
C LEU A 119 -2.75 -15.80 -3.11
N GLY A 120 -3.75 -16.51 -3.62
CA GLY A 120 -4.39 -17.64 -2.96
C GLY A 120 -4.11 -18.99 -3.63
N ASN A 121 -4.62 -20.05 -3.01
CA ASN A 121 -4.71 -21.36 -3.63
C ASN A 121 -6.07 -22.03 -3.39
N LYS A 122 -6.30 -23.15 -4.07
CA LYS A 122 -7.55 -23.92 -4.01
C LYS A 122 -7.88 -24.50 -2.63
N ASP A 123 -6.86 -24.65 -1.77
CA ASP A 123 -7.04 -25.10 -0.38
C ASP A 123 -7.42 -23.95 0.57
N GLY A 124 -7.62 -22.73 0.05
CA GLY A 124 -7.95 -21.54 0.82
C GLY A 124 -6.77 -20.90 1.55
N LYS A 125 -5.53 -21.35 1.30
CA LYS A 125 -4.33 -20.69 1.82
C LYS A 125 -4.00 -19.46 1.00
N ASN A 126 -3.48 -18.43 1.66
CA ASN A 126 -3.18 -17.14 1.04
C ASN A 126 -1.79 -16.66 1.44
N VAL A 127 -1.08 -16.05 0.49
CA VAL A 127 0.14 -15.32 0.72
C VAL A 127 -0.25 -13.96 1.28
N GLU A 128 0.10 -13.70 2.54
CA GLU A 128 -0.07 -12.39 3.17
C GLU A 128 1.20 -11.56 3.08
N GLN A 129 2.37 -12.18 3.24
CA GLN A 129 3.68 -11.55 3.18
C GLN A 129 4.45 -11.99 1.94
N ASP A 130 5.21 -11.08 1.34
CA ASP A 130 6.19 -11.42 0.31
C ASP A 130 7.51 -10.65 0.51
N SER A 131 8.50 -11.00 -0.28
CA SER A 131 9.82 -10.39 -0.32
C SER A 131 9.82 -9.09 -1.13
N TYR A 132 10.91 -8.35 -1.01
CA TYR A 132 11.21 -7.18 -1.84
C TYR A 132 11.64 -7.62 -3.26
N GLU A 133 11.07 -7.03 -4.31
CA GLU A 133 11.33 -7.40 -5.70
C GLU A 133 12.79 -7.18 -6.08
N GLY A 134 13.41 -6.10 -5.61
CA GLY A 134 14.84 -5.85 -5.85
C GLY A 134 15.73 -6.98 -5.32
N ALA A 135 15.38 -7.58 -4.18
CA ALA A 135 16.10 -8.74 -3.66
C ALA A 135 15.88 -9.99 -4.53
N ARG A 136 14.65 -10.23 -4.99
CA ARG A 136 14.34 -11.34 -5.92
C ARG A 136 15.14 -11.22 -7.21
N VAL A 137 15.12 -10.04 -7.84
CA VAL A 137 15.87 -9.75 -9.08
C VAL A 137 17.38 -9.93 -8.87
N TYR A 138 17.96 -9.33 -7.82
CA TYR A 138 19.40 -9.41 -7.57
C TYR A 138 19.85 -10.87 -7.41
N HIS A 139 19.19 -11.63 -6.53
CA HIS A 139 19.57 -13.01 -6.24
C HIS A 139 19.25 -13.95 -7.40
N GLY A 140 18.11 -13.79 -8.07
CA GLY A 140 17.69 -14.62 -9.19
C GLY A 140 18.63 -14.52 -10.40
N LEU A 141 19.18 -13.34 -10.65
CA LEU A 141 20.11 -13.10 -11.77
C LEU A 141 21.59 -13.08 -11.35
N LYS A 142 21.88 -13.29 -10.06
CA LYS A 142 23.25 -13.28 -9.51
C LYS A 142 24.18 -14.23 -10.26
N SER A 143 23.74 -15.46 -10.50
CA SER A 143 24.54 -16.46 -11.23
C SER A 143 24.80 -16.09 -12.69
N LYS A 144 23.94 -15.25 -13.28
CA LYS A 144 24.06 -14.78 -14.66
C LYS A 144 25.10 -13.67 -14.78
N TYR A 145 25.13 -12.71 -13.85
CA TYR A 145 25.91 -11.47 -14.00
C TYR A 145 27.03 -11.24 -12.96
N GLU A 146 26.93 -11.78 -11.75
CA GLU A 146 27.91 -11.51 -10.68
C GLU A 146 29.30 -12.04 -11.04
N GLY A 147 30.32 -11.19 -10.90
CA GLY A 147 31.72 -11.55 -11.18
C GLY A 147 32.05 -11.81 -12.66
N LYS A 148 31.15 -11.48 -13.60
CA LYS A 148 31.38 -11.68 -15.03
C LYS A 148 31.55 -10.36 -15.76
N THR A 149 32.43 -10.35 -16.76
CA THR A 149 32.54 -9.25 -17.73
C THR A 149 31.41 -9.37 -18.75
N ILE A 150 30.55 -8.36 -18.81
CA ILE A 150 29.38 -8.34 -19.71
C ILE A 150 29.65 -7.35 -20.85
N ASP A 151 29.67 -7.85 -22.09
CA ASP A 151 29.70 -7.01 -23.27
C ASP A 151 28.28 -6.59 -23.67
N VAL A 152 27.86 -5.42 -23.21
CA VAL A 152 26.53 -4.84 -23.45
C VAL A 152 26.20 -4.69 -24.94
N SER A 153 27.21 -4.57 -25.81
CA SER A 153 26.99 -4.44 -27.26
C SER A 153 26.43 -5.72 -27.90
N THR A 154 26.65 -6.86 -27.26
CA THR A 154 26.19 -8.18 -27.74
C THR A 154 24.81 -8.58 -27.24
N LEU A 155 24.27 -7.85 -26.26
CA LEU A 155 22.99 -8.17 -25.65
C LEU A 155 21.81 -7.74 -26.54
N SER A 156 20.75 -8.54 -26.56
CA SER A 156 19.45 -8.10 -27.06
C SER A 156 18.85 -6.99 -26.19
N GLU A 157 17.81 -6.30 -26.66
CA GLU A 157 17.15 -5.24 -25.87
C GLU A 157 16.55 -5.77 -24.55
N ASP A 158 15.97 -6.98 -24.58
CA ASP A 158 15.44 -7.63 -23.37
C ASP A 158 16.56 -7.96 -22.38
N GLU A 159 17.71 -8.46 -22.86
CA GLU A 159 18.87 -8.73 -22.01
C GLU A 159 19.53 -7.47 -21.48
N LYS A 160 19.52 -6.36 -22.23
CA LYS A 160 19.97 -5.05 -21.74
C LYS A 160 19.07 -4.56 -20.63
N TYR A 161 17.75 -4.63 -20.80
CA TYR A 161 16.79 -4.27 -19.77
C TYR A 161 17.00 -5.10 -18.50
N GLU A 162 17.11 -6.42 -18.64
CA GLU A 162 17.37 -7.34 -17.54
C GLU A 162 18.69 -7.01 -16.83
N TYR A 163 19.76 -6.74 -17.58
CA TYR A 163 21.07 -6.39 -17.02
C TYR A 163 21.07 -5.05 -16.28
N GLU A 164 20.46 -4.01 -16.86
CA GLU A 164 20.32 -2.70 -16.19
C GLU A 164 19.48 -2.81 -14.91
N MET A 165 18.37 -3.56 -14.98
CA MET A 165 17.54 -3.84 -13.81
C MET A 165 18.32 -4.59 -12.73
N TRP A 166 19.11 -5.60 -13.10
CA TRP A 166 19.95 -6.33 -12.17
C TRP A 166 21.01 -5.45 -11.52
N LYS A 167 21.67 -4.56 -12.26
CA LYS A 167 22.62 -3.58 -11.69
C LYS A 167 21.94 -2.67 -10.67
N LYS A 168 20.76 -2.14 -11.00
CA LYS A 168 19.96 -1.32 -10.08
C LYS A 168 19.56 -2.13 -8.84
N ALA A 169 19.18 -3.39 -9.01
CA ALA A 169 18.80 -4.28 -7.92
C ALA A 169 19.99 -4.59 -7.00
N LYS A 170 21.15 -4.89 -7.58
CA LYS A 170 22.41 -5.06 -6.85
C LYS A 170 22.74 -3.82 -6.02
N GLN A 171 22.63 -2.63 -6.60
CA GLN A 171 22.85 -1.38 -5.86
C GLN A 171 21.84 -1.19 -4.72
N ALA A 172 20.56 -1.50 -4.96
CA ALA A 172 19.52 -1.38 -3.93
C ALA A 172 19.71 -2.36 -2.77
N VAL A 173 20.19 -3.59 -3.04
CA VAL A 173 20.40 -4.63 -2.03
C VAL A 173 21.73 -4.44 -1.30
N LEU A 174 22.83 -4.20 -2.02
CA LEU A 174 24.17 -4.12 -1.43
C LEU A 174 24.51 -2.72 -0.90
N GLY A 175 23.86 -1.67 -1.41
CA GLY A 175 24.28 -0.29 -1.27
C GLY A 175 25.30 0.11 -2.35
N SER A 176 25.61 1.40 -2.47
CA SER A 176 26.76 1.86 -3.24
C SER A 176 28.05 1.62 -2.46
N GLU A 177 29.15 1.26 -3.14
CA GLU A 177 30.49 1.21 -2.52
C GLU A 177 30.89 2.56 -1.88
N ASP A 178 30.30 3.66 -2.35
CA ASP A 178 30.52 5.04 -1.86
C ASP A 178 29.47 5.55 -0.85
N SER A 179 28.46 4.77 -0.43
CA SER A 179 27.52 5.24 0.60
C SER A 179 28.16 5.07 1.98
N GLY A 180 28.95 6.06 2.38
CA GLY A 180 29.59 6.20 3.70
C GLY A 180 28.62 6.36 4.89
N GLU A 181 27.35 5.96 4.76
CA GLU A 181 26.33 6.01 5.81
C GLU A 181 25.52 4.71 5.80
N ALA A 182 26.18 3.58 6.05
CA ALA A 182 25.44 2.42 6.51
C ALA A 182 24.78 2.80 7.85
N ILE A 183 23.45 2.77 7.92
CA ILE A 183 22.74 2.88 9.19
C ILE A 183 23.29 1.78 10.09
N ASP A 184 23.88 2.15 11.23
CA ASP A 184 24.30 1.17 12.23
C ASP A 184 23.04 0.47 12.75
N LEU A 185 22.78 -0.73 12.23
CA LEU A 185 21.60 -1.52 12.56
C LEU A 185 21.49 -1.78 14.06
N LEU A 186 22.63 -1.93 14.75
CA LEU A 186 22.65 -2.08 16.22
C LEU A 186 22.22 -0.78 16.91
N MET A 187 22.61 0.37 16.39
CA MET A 187 22.12 1.67 16.87
C MET A 187 20.62 1.80 16.63
N LEU A 188 20.11 1.46 15.43
CA LEU A 188 18.69 1.53 15.12
C LEU A 188 17.85 0.63 16.02
N GLN A 189 18.26 -0.63 16.21
CA GLN A 189 17.62 -1.58 17.15
C GLN A 189 17.57 -1.00 18.58
N ARG A 190 18.66 -0.37 19.04
CA ARG A 190 18.71 0.27 20.37
C ARG A 190 17.76 1.45 20.45
N VAL A 191 17.66 2.28 19.41
CA VAL A 191 16.75 3.43 19.38
C VAL A 191 15.30 2.96 19.42
N VAL A 192 14.88 2.00 18.57
CA VAL A 192 13.51 1.45 18.59
C VAL A 192 13.16 0.86 19.97
N LYS A 193 14.07 0.06 20.55
CA LYS A 193 13.90 -0.49 21.90
C LYS A 193 13.78 0.60 22.97
N SER A 194 14.50 1.71 22.81
CA SER A 194 14.46 2.84 23.75
C SER A 194 13.18 3.63 23.60
N SER A 195 12.69 3.87 22.37
CA SER A 195 11.40 4.49 22.09
C SER A 195 10.24 3.75 22.75
N LYS A 196 10.21 2.41 22.70
CA LYS A 196 9.20 1.60 23.43
C LYS A 196 9.24 1.82 24.94
N LYS A 197 10.44 1.94 25.51
CA LYS A 197 10.61 2.22 26.95
C LYS A 197 10.15 3.63 27.29
N PHE A 198 10.52 4.62 26.48
CA PHE A 198 10.09 6.01 26.67
C PHE A 198 8.58 6.16 26.56
N ASP A 199 7.96 5.49 25.59
CA ASP A 199 6.51 5.44 25.48
C ASP A 199 5.85 4.88 26.75
N SER A 200 6.38 3.78 27.30
CA SER A 200 5.87 3.22 28.55
C SER A 200 5.92 4.20 29.73
N VAL A 201 6.96 5.04 29.80
CA VAL A 201 7.09 6.11 30.81
C VAL A 201 6.04 7.19 30.57
N LEU A 202 5.89 7.65 29.32
CA LEU A 202 4.96 8.72 28.96
C LEU A 202 3.50 8.31 29.14
N ARG A 203 3.11 7.10 28.73
CA ARG A 203 1.74 6.59 28.94
C ARG A 203 1.34 6.61 30.40
N LYS A 204 2.25 6.17 31.28
CA LYS A 204 2.02 6.20 32.73
C LYS A 204 1.94 7.62 33.27
N ALA A 205 2.87 8.50 32.87
CA ALA A 205 2.93 9.87 33.38
C ALA A 205 1.75 10.74 32.89
N MET A 206 1.28 10.51 31.66
CA MET A 206 0.13 11.19 31.06
C MET A 206 -1.21 10.55 31.42
N ASN A 207 -1.18 9.37 32.08
CA ASN A 207 -2.35 8.54 32.34
C ASN A 207 -3.20 8.29 31.07
N LYS A 208 -2.52 7.97 29.96
CA LYS A 208 -3.13 7.76 28.65
C LYS A 208 -2.45 6.60 27.93
N GLU A 209 -3.25 5.66 27.42
CA GLU A 209 -2.76 4.56 26.59
C GLU A 209 -2.39 5.01 25.16
N GLU A 210 -2.99 6.09 24.69
CA GLU A 210 -2.77 6.65 23.37
C GLU A 210 -2.66 8.18 23.47
N TYR A 211 -1.62 8.75 22.86
CA TYR A 211 -1.38 10.19 22.80
C TYR A 211 -0.74 10.57 21.48
N THR A 212 -1.01 11.78 21.01
CA THR A 212 -0.41 12.37 19.81
C THR A 212 0.86 13.15 20.12
N GLY A 213 1.66 13.46 19.10
CA GLY A 213 2.80 14.37 19.25
C GLY A 213 2.37 15.76 19.75
N VAL A 214 1.21 16.25 19.31
CA VAL A 214 0.60 17.50 19.80
C VAL A 214 0.34 17.44 21.31
N GLU A 215 -0.26 16.35 21.80
CA GLU A 215 -0.51 16.16 23.23
C GLU A 215 0.79 15.99 24.03
N LEU A 216 1.76 15.25 23.48
CA LEU A 216 3.07 15.08 24.09
C LEU A 216 3.81 16.42 24.22
N LYS A 217 3.68 17.31 23.23
CA LYS A 217 4.26 18.66 23.28
C LYS A 217 3.70 19.48 24.44
N ALA A 218 2.38 19.38 24.67
CA ALA A 218 1.68 20.10 25.74
C ALA A 218 1.86 19.47 27.14
N PHE A 219 2.32 18.22 27.22
CA PHE A 219 2.52 17.53 28.50
C PHE A 219 3.69 18.11 29.31
N GLU A 220 3.48 18.46 30.58
CA GLU A 220 4.52 19.00 31.46
C GLU A 220 5.17 17.90 32.33
N PRO A 221 6.42 17.50 32.04
CA PRO A 221 7.08 16.39 32.75
C PRO A 221 7.56 16.80 34.15
N THR A 222 7.24 15.97 35.14
CA THR A 222 7.58 16.20 36.56
C THR A 222 8.91 15.53 36.95
N SER A 223 9.24 14.39 36.36
CA SER A 223 10.47 13.65 36.63
C SER A 223 11.55 13.81 35.54
N GLN A 224 12.79 13.49 35.88
CA GLN A 224 13.89 13.48 34.90
C GLN A 224 13.67 12.43 33.80
N SER A 225 13.13 11.27 34.17
CA SER A 225 12.77 10.22 33.22
C SER A 225 11.69 10.67 32.23
N GLU A 226 10.68 11.42 32.69
CA GLU A 226 9.65 11.99 31.83
C GLU A 226 10.23 13.04 30.88
N ARG A 227 11.13 13.92 31.36
CA ARG A 227 11.79 14.92 30.51
C ARG A 227 12.59 14.28 29.38
N VAL A 228 13.38 13.25 29.70
CA VAL A 228 14.17 12.50 28.70
C VAL A 228 13.25 11.78 27.72
N ALA A 229 12.22 11.09 28.20
CA ALA A 229 11.28 10.37 27.35
C ALA A 229 10.52 11.31 26.40
N LYS A 230 9.99 12.43 26.94
CA LYS A 230 9.32 13.46 26.15
C LYS A 230 10.26 14.01 25.09
N SER A 231 11.47 14.42 25.46
CA SER A 231 12.43 15.00 24.50
C SER A 231 12.79 14.01 23.39
N ALA A 232 13.02 12.73 23.70
CA ALA A 232 13.41 11.75 22.70
C ALA A 232 12.32 11.50 21.65
N ILE A 233 11.08 11.25 22.10
CA ILE A 233 9.96 10.97 21.19
C ILE A 233 9.50 12.23 20.47
N LEU A 234 9.37 13.36 21.19
CA LEU A 234 8.90 14.61 20.60
C LEU A 234 9.85 15.13 19.53
N SER A 235 11.17 15.12 19.76
CA SER A 235 12.14 15.56 18.75
C SER A 235 12.05 14.72 17.48
N PHE A 236 11.80 13.42 17.60
CA PHE A 236 11.62 12.55 16.45
C PHE A 236 10.32 12.87 15.70
N MET A 237 9.21 13.03 16.42
CA MET A 237 7.91 13.36 15.81
C MET A 237 7.92 14.73 15.14
N GLU A 238 8.55 15.74 15.76
CA GLU A 238 8.70 17.08 15.19
C GLU A 238 9.60 17.08 13.96
N GLY A 239 10.75 16.41 14.01
CA GLY A 239 11.70 16.35 12.89
C GLY A 239 11.14 15.68 11.64
N ASN A 240 10.08 14.89 11.77
CA ASN A 240 9.46 14.13 10.68
C ASN A 240 8.01 14.54 10.39
N ASN A 241 7.54 15.68 10.92
CA ASN A 241 6.16 16.18 10.74
C ASN A 241 5.06 15.17 11.15
N MET A 242 5.33 14.35 12.17
CA MET A 242 4.45 13.28 12.65
C MET A 242 3.63 13.72 13.88
N MET A 243 3.31 14.99 14.03
CA MET A 243 2.70 15.49 15.27
C MET A 243 1.26 15.03 15.49
N ASP A 244 0.52 14.70 14.42
CA ASP A 244 -0.89 14.31 14.51
C ASP A 244 -1.11 12.81 14.70
N ILE A 245 -0.08 11.98 14.53
CA ILE A 245 -0.18 10.52 14.67
C ILE A 245 -0.08 10.12 16.14
N SER A 246 -0.64 8.96 16.48
CA SER A 246 -0.54 8.44 17.84
C SER A 246 0.84 7.82 18.11
N ASN A 247 1.18 7.70 19.39
CA ASN A 247 2.36 6.98 19.85
C ASN A 247 2.40 5.52 19.36
N LYS A 248 1.24 4.87 19.17
CA LYS A 248 1.17 3.51 18.63
C LYS A 248 1.55 3.49 17.16
N GLU A 249 0.92 4.35 16.36
CA GLU A 249 1.21 4.52 14.93
C GLU A 249 2.70 4.87 14.72
N PHE A 250 3.24 5.75 15.57
CA PHE A 250 4.66 6.10 15.57
C PHE A 250 5.57 4.90 15.82
N LEU A 251 5.30 4.12 16.88
CA LEU A 251 6.13 2.97 17.23
C LEU A 251 6.03 1.84 16.19
N GLU A 252 4.82 1.58 15.69
CA GLU A 252 4.58 0.57 14.64
C GLU A 252 5.34 0.93 13.35
N GLY A 253 5.22 2.18 12.88
CA GLY A 253 5.98 2.64 11.71
C GLY A 253 7.49 2.57 11.92
N PHE A 254 7.98 2.87 13.14
CA PHE A 254 9.41 2.79 13.44
C PHE A 254 9.92 1.34 13.49
N GLU A 255 9.10 0.41 13.98
CA GLU A 255 9.39 -1.03 13.94
C GLU A 255 9.41 -1.58 12.52
N GLN A 256 8.46 -1.17 11.68
CA GLN A 256 8.43 -1.55 10.26
C GLN A 256 9.68 -1.05 9.53
N PHE A 257 10.12 0.18 9.80
CA PHE A 257 11.37 0.70 9.27
C PHE A 257 12.57 -0.16 9.69
N LEU A 258 12.68 -0.51 10.98
CA LEU A 258 13.74 -1.40 11.45
C LEU A 258 13.70 -2.76 10.73
N LYS A 259 12.53 -3.40 10.61
CA LYS A 259 12.38 -4.68 9.90
C LYS A 259 12.82 -4.57 8.43
N SER A 260 12.51 -3.46 7.76
CA SER A 260 12.97 -3.19 6.39
C SER A 260 14.51 -3.12 6.32
N GLU A 261 15.15 -2.41 7.24
CA GLU A 261 16.63 -2.33 7.29
C GLU A 261 17.29 -3.66 7.66
N GLU A 262 16.69 -4.44 8.57
CA GLU A 262 17.12 -5.81 8.88
C GLU A 262 17.03 -6.71 7.64
N ALA A 263 15.91 -6.66 6.91
CA ALA A 263 15.71 -7.43 5.69
C ALA A 263 16.72 -7.04 4.58
N LYS A 264 17.04 -5.74 4.43
CA LYS A 264 18.10 -5.29 3.52
C LYS A 264 19.46 -5.84 3.90
N ALA A 265 19.81 -5.79 5.19
CA ALA A 265 21.09 -6.30 5.68
C ALA A 265 21.22 -7.81 5.46
N GLU A 266 20.19 -8.59 5.80
CA GLU A 266 20.15 -10.03 5.55
C GLU A 266 20.18 -10.36 4.04
N GLY A 267 19.47 -9.56 3.24
CA GLY A 267 19.41 -9.69 1.79
C GLY A 267 20.75 -9.53 1.08
N LYS A 268 21.80 -8.99 1.72
CA LYS A 268 23.15 -8.96 1.15
C LYS A 268 23.76 -10.35 1.02
N GLU A 269 23.46 -11.23 1.97
CA GLU A 269 24.06 -12.55 2.08
C GLU A 269 23.11 -13.66 1.67
N LYS A 270 21.82 -13.53 2.03
CA LYS A 270 20.81 -14.58 1.87
C LYS A 270 19.82 -14.23 0.77
N ALA A 271 19.45 -15.24 -0.01
CA ALA A 271 18.33 -15.13 -0.93
C ALA A 271 17.02 -14.86 -0.16
N PRO A 272 16.09 -14.09 -0.72
CA PRO A 272 14.81 -13.81 -0.09
C PRO A 272 13.99 -15.09 0.12
N ILE A 273 13.12 -15.07 1.13
CA ILE A 273 12.20 -16.18 1.41
C ILE A 273 11.17 -16.27 0.27
N PRO A 274 10.97 -17.45 -0.35
CA PRO A 274 9.98 -17.64 -1.41
C PRO A 274 8.59 -17.92 -0.81
N TYR A 275 7.96 -16.91 -0.19
CA TYR A 275 6.69 -17.06 0.53
C TYR A 275 5.57 -17.69 -0.32
N ARG A 276 5.54 -17.33 -1.61
CA ARG A 276 4.52 -17.78 -2.56
C ARG A 276 4.67 -19.23 -3.00
N ALA A 277 5.90 -19.73 -3.13
CA ALA A 277 6.21 -20.97 -3.86
C ALA A 277 5.46 -22.21 -3.34
N ASN A 278 5.17 -22.28 -2.04
CA ASN A 278 4.46 -23.39 -1.41
C ASN A 278 2.98 -23.13 -1.16
N ILE A 279 2.47 -21.96 -1.54
CA ILE A 279 1.08 -21.56 -1.35
C ILE A 279 0.37 -21.58 -2.70
N VAL A 280 0.74 -20.69 -3.63
CA VAL A 280 -0.02 -20.50 -4.87
C VAL A 280 0.18 -21.69 -5.83
N GLY A 281 1.40 -22.22 -5.89
CA GLY A 281 1.72 -23.40 -6.70
C GLY A 281 1.72 -23.14 -8.20
N ASP A 282 1.87 -21.88 -8.62
CA ASP A 282 1.99 -21.44 -10.00
C ASP A 282 3.46 -21.36 -10.46
N ASN A 283 3.66 -21.31 -11.77
CA ASN A 283 4.92 -20.94 -12.40
C ASN A 283 4.97 -19.42 -12.60
N GLU A 284 5.68 -18.72 -11.71
CA GLU A 284 5.83 -17.26 -11.74
C GLU A 284 6.45 -16.74 -13.05
N ASN A 285 7.20 -17.57 -13.77
CA ASN A 285 7.91 -17.21 -14.99
C ASN A 285 7.12 -17.48 -16.28
N ASP A 286 5.88 -17.95 -16.19
CA ASP A 286 5.01 -18.19 -17.34
C ASP A 286 3.69 -17.44 -17.20
N ILE A 287 3.53 -16.37 -17.99
CA ILE A 287 2.29 -15.58 -18.07
C ILE A 287 1.09 -16.39 -18.54
N ASN A 288 1.31 -17.55 -19.16
CA ASN A 288 0.23 -18.43 -19.61
C ASN A 288 -0.24 -19.39 -18.53
N ASP A 289 0.52 -19.55 -17.44
CA ASP A 289 0.05 -20.25 -16.26
C ASP A 289 -0.99 -19.38 -15.55
N LYS A 290 -2.25 -19.68 -15.83
CA LYS A 290 -3.45 -18.92 -15.50
C LYS A 290 -4.38 -19.78 -14.64
N TYR A 291 -5.41 -19.14 -14.08
CA TYR A 291 -6.47 -19.82 -13.33
C TYR A 291 -5.98 -20.48 -12.01
N TYR A 292 -5.02 -19.83 -11.37
CA TYR A 292 -4.64 -20.04 -9.97
C TYR A 292 -5.33 -19.00 -9.08
N GLY A 293 -5.20 -19.14 -7.75
CA GLY A 293 -5.84 -18.25 -6.79
C GLY A 293 -7.05 -18.87 -6.11
N ASN A 294 -7.86 -18.01 -5.49
CA ASN A 294 -9.17 -18.34 -4.93
C ASN A 294 -10.08 -17.10 -4.86
N ASN A 295 -11.31 -17.28 -4.38
CA ASN A 295 -12.29 -16.22 -4.21
C ASN A 295 -12.20 -15.47 -2.87
N ASN A 296 -11.21 -15.78 -2.02
CA ASN A 296 -11.05 -15.11 -0.72
C ASN A 296 -10.32 -13.77 -0.88
N VAL A 297 -11.07 -12.73 -1.24
CA VAL A 297 -10.53 -11.36 -1.41
C VAL A 297 -10.33 -10.59 -0.10
N MET A 298 -10.79 -11.12 1.04
CA MET A 298 -10.59 -10.49 2.35
C MET A 298 -9.32 -10.98 3.02
N VAL A 299 -9.10 -12.31 3.01
CA VAL A 299 -7.99 -13.02 3.68
C VAL A 299 -7.97 -12.82 5.20
N SER A 300 -7.65 -11.62 5.66
CA SER A 300 -7.56 -11.22 7.07
C SER A 300 -7.90 -9.74 7.21
N ASN A 301 -8.21 -9.29 8.43
CA ASN A 301 -8.46 -7.87 8.68
C ASN A 301 -7.24 -7.02 8.28
N ASP A 302 -6.03 -7.49 8.62
CA ASP A 302 -4.78 -6.79 8.35
C ASP A 302 -4.50 -6.73 6.84
N ALA A 303 -4.67 -7.83 6.11
CA ALA A 303 -4.48 -7.85 4.66
C ALA A 303 -5.50 -6.96 3.93
N SER A 304 -6.75 -6.95 4.38
CA SER A 304 -7.84 -6.22 3.71
C SER A 304 -7.84 -4.70 3.97
N GLU A 305 -7.07 -4.19 4.93
CA GLU A 305 -7.22 -2.82 5.41
C GLU A 305 -6.95 -1.77 4.33
N HIS A 306 -5.86 -1.91 3.57
CA HIS A 306 -5.46 -0.92 2.58
C HIS A 306 -6.47 -0.83 1.43
N GLY A 307 -6.82 -1.95 0.80
CA GLY A 307 -7.83 -1.96 -0.25
C GLY A 307 -9.24 -1.59 0.23
N THR A 308 -9.58 -1.84 1.50
CA THR A 308 -10.81 -1.31 2.14
C THR A 308 -10.79 0.21 2.21
N HIS A 309 -9.68 0.80 2.64
CA HIS A 309 -9.53 2.25 2.71
C HIS A 309 -9.63 2.90 1.32
N VAL A 310 -8.94 2.35 0.32
CA VAL A 310 -8.99 2.80 -1.08
C VAL A 310 -10.42 2.70 -1.62
N SER A 311 -11.08 1.56 -1.43
CA SER A 311 -12.46 1.33 -1.86
C SER A 311 -13.45 2.28 -1.18
N GLY A 312 -13.22 2.60 0.09
CA GLY A 312 -14.00 3.59 0.85
C GLY A 312 -13.94 4.99 0.26
N ILE A 313 -12.75 5.45 -0.14
CA ILE A 313 -12.60 6.73 -0.83
C ILE A 313 -13.41 6.72 -2.13
N ILE A 314 -13.31 5.65 -2.92
CA ILE A 314 -14.01 5.57 -4.21
C ILE A 314 -15.53 5.54 -4.03
N ALA A 315 -16.04 4.64 -3.19
CA ALA A 315 -17.41 4.17 -3.28
C ALA A 315 -18.15 3.99 -1.94
N ALA A 316 -17.60 4.43 -0.79
CA ALA A 316 -18.33 4.30 0.48
C ALA A 316 -19.77 4.81 0.35
N SER A 317 -20.71 4.01 0.86
CA SER A 317 -22.15 4.20 0.64
C SER A 317 -22.59 5.57 1.14
N ARG A 318 -22.95 6.45 0.21
CA ARG A 318 -23.30 7.83 0.56
C ARG A 318 -24.60 7.93 1.36
N ASN A 319 -24.69 8.93 2.23
CA ASN A 319 -25.90 9.32 2.96
C ASN A 319 -26.50 8.23 3.88
N ASN A 320 -25.73 7.22 4.27
CA ASN A 320 -26.20 6.14 5.15
C ASN A 320 -25.98 6.44 6.65
N GLY A 321 -25.40 7.58 6.99
CA GLY A 321 -25.11 8.00 8.37
C GLY A 321 -23.90 7.32 9.01
N LYS A 322 -23.13 6.53 8.24
CA LYS A 322 -21.92 5.81 8.68
C LYS A 322 -20.68 6.44 8.06
N GLY A 323 -19.52 6.18 8.68
CA GLY A 323 -18.21 6.52 8.14
C GLY A 323 -18.11 7.88 7.42
N MET A 324 -17.87 7.80 6.11
CA MET A 324 -17.77 8.91 5.18
C MET A 324 -18.50 8.61 3.86
N ASP A 325 -18.88 9.66 3.14
CA ASP A 325 -19.39 9.52 1.78
C ASP A 325 -18.23 9.28 0.79
N GLY A 326 -18.31 8.20 0.01
CA GLY A 326 -17.41 7.97 -1.11
C GLY A 326 -17.56 9.01 -2.22
N ILE A 327 -16.54 9.12 -3.08
CA ILE A 327 -16.54 10.08 -4.18
C ILE A 327 -17.67 9.80 -5.18
N ALA A 328 -17.93 8.55 -5.51
CA ALA A 328 -18.93 8.13 -6.48
C ALA A 328 -20.06 7.31 -5.85
N ASP A 329 -21.30 7.56 -6.28
CA ASP A 329 -22.54 7.00 -5.70
C ASP A 329 -23.25 5.99 -6.60
N ASN A 330 -22.77 5.80 -7.83
CA ASN A 330 -23.29 4.78 -8.76
C ASN A 330 -22.14 3.95 -9.35
N VAL A 331 -21.35 3.34 -8.45
CA VAL A 331 -20.24 2.45 -8.81
C VAL A 331 -20.31 1.15 -8.01
N LYS A 332 -19.67 0.10 -8.54
CA LYS A 332 -19.45 -1.17 -7.85
C LYS A 332 -17.97 -1.50 -7.80
N ILE A 333 -17.48 -1.97 -6.66
CA ILE A 333 -16.07 -2.31 -6.44
C ILE A 333 -15.83 -3.79 -6.73
N MET A 334 -15.04 -4.08 -7.76
CA MET A 334 -14.48 -5.41 -8.01
C MET A 334 -13.11 -5.48 -7.36
N MET A 335 -12.92 -6.33 -6.36
CA MET A 335 -11.64 -6.44 -5.66
C MET A 335 -10.76 -7.50 -6.31
N LEU A 336 -9.54 -7.10 -6.69
CA LEU A 336 -8.52 -7.99 -7.23
C LEU A 336 -7.33 -7.97 -6.29
N ARG A 337 -7.20 -9.02 -5.47
CA ARG A 337 -6.09 -9.14 -4.55
C ARG A 337 -4.84 -9.62 -5.28
N SER A 338 -3.86 -8.74 -5.41
CA SER A 338 -2.55 -9.02 -6.04
C SER A 338 -1.37 -8.38 -5.31
N VAL A 339 -1.61 -7.67 -4.20
CA VAL A 339 -0.58 -6.94 -3.44
C VAL A 339 -0.39 -7.57 -2.05
N PRO A 340 0.73 -8.24 -1.74
CA PRO A 340 1.05 -8.74 -0.41
C PRO A 340 1.63 -7.63 0.49
N ASP A 341 1.91 -7.94 1.77
CA ASP A 341 2.85 -7.19 2.62
C ASP A 341 4.29 -7.48 2.12
N GLY A 342 4.68 -6.72 1.10
CA GLY A 342 5.86 -6.93 0.27
C GLY A 342 5.63 -6.35 -1.12
N ASP A 343 6.46 -6.74 -2.09
CA ASP A 343 6.26 -6.30 -3.48
C ASP A 343 5.46 -7.32 -4.28
N GLU A 344 4.50 -6.83 -5.06
CA GLU A 344 3.66 -7.59 -5.99
C GLU A 344 4.45 -8.20 -7.15
N HIS A 345 3.92 -9.29 -7.72
CA HIS A 345 4.49 -9.96 -8.89
C HIS A 345 3.85 -9.45 -10.19
N ASP A 346 4.67 -9.18 -11.21
CA ASP A 346 4.19 -8.62 -12.49
C ASP A 346 3.15 -9.51 -13.18
N LYS A 347 3.30 -10.83 -13.04
CA LYS A 347 2.34 -11.80 -13.58
C LYS A 347 0.95 -11.59 -12.99
N ASP A 348 0.84 -11.46 -11.67
CA ASP A 348 -0.44 -11.27 -10.99
C ASP A 348 -1.11 -9.97 -11.42
N ILE A 349 -0.35 -8.88 -11.52
CA ILE A 349 -0.87 -7.58 -11.95
C ILE A 349 -1.36 -7.63 -13.40
N ALA A 350 -0.57 -8.23 -14.30
CA ALA A 350 -0.97 -8.37 -15.70
C ALA A 350 -2.27 -9.20 -15.84
N LEU A 351 -2.39 -10.30 -15.10
CA LEU A 351 -3.59 -11.15 -15.11
C LEU A 351 -4.78 -10.47 -14.42
N ALA A 352 -4.57 -9.72 -13.35
CA ALA A 352 -5.62 -8.93 -12.70
C ALA A 352 -6.16 -7.83 -13.62
N ILE A 353 -5.31 -7.13 -14.37
CA ILE A 353 -5.76 -6.15 -15.37
C ILE A 353 -6.63 -6.83 -16.42
N ARG A 354 -6.22 -8.01 -16.92
CA ARG A 354 -7.01 -8.77 -17.90
C ARG A 354 -8.35 -9.23 -17.32
N TYR A 355 -8.34 -9.79 -16.11
CA TYR A 355 -9.55 -10.17 -15.40
C TYR A 355 -10.52 -8.99 -15.26
N ALA A 356 -10.03 -7.82 -14.84
CA ALA A 356 -10.85 -6.62 -14.70
C ALA A 356 -11.53 -6.24 -16.02
N VAL A 357 -10.77 -6.27 -17.12
CA VAL A 357 -11.27 -5.93 -18.45
C VAL A 357 -12.31 -6.95 -18.92
N ASP A 358 -12.02 -8.24 -18.76
CA ASP A 358 -12.85 -9.33 -19.24
C ASP A 358 -14.17 -9.45 -18.44
N ASN A 359 -14.13 -9.15 -17.15
CA ASN A 359 -15.31 -9.03 -16.27
C ASN A 359 -15.96 -7.63 -16.33
N GLY A 360 -15.58 -6.83 -17.32
CA GLY A 360 -16.35 -5.69 -17.77
C GLY A 360 -16.12 -4.40 -17.02
N ALA A 361 -15.09 -4.31 -16.14
CA ALA A 361 -14.77 -3.18 -15.24
C ALA A 361 -15.11 -1.80 -15.83
N LYS A 362 -14.17 -0.97 -16.27
CA LYS A 362 -14.28 0.34 -16.99
C LYS A 362 -13.25 1.28 -16.40
N ILE A 363 -13.03 1.17 -15.09
CA ILE A 363 -11.97 1.86 -14.37
C ILE A 363 -11.17 0.80 -13.63
N ILE A 364 -9.85 0.91 -13.70
CA ILE A 364 -8.91 0.10 -12.93
C ILE A 364 -8.12 1.07 -12.04
N ASN A 365 -8.23 0.89 -10.73
CA ASN A 365 -7.45 1.61 -9.74
C ASN A 365 -6.33 0.70 -9.21
N MET A 366 -5.09 1.18 -9.26
CA MET A 366 -3.91 0.49 -8.76
C MET A 366 -3.22 1.39 -7.73
N SER A 367 -3.37 1.08 -6.44
CA SER A 367 -2.82 1.92 -5.35
C SER A 367 -1.45 1.44 -4.87
N PHE A 368 -0.59 1.04 -5.80
CA PHE A 368 0.77 0.56 -5.55
C PHE A 368 1.73 1.06 -6.63
N GLY A 369 3.03 0.89 -6.40
CA GLY A 369 4.06 1.17 -7.40
C GLY A 369 5.37 0.47 -7.06
N LYS A 370 6.05 -0.06 -8.08
CA LYS A 370 7.30 -0.83 -7.92
C LYS A 370 8.50 -0.18 -8.58
N SER A 371 9.67 -0.46 -8.01
CA SER A 371 10.96 0.05 -8.52
C SER A 371 11.65 -0.87 -9.53
N PHE A 372 11.23 -2.12 -9.60
CA PHE A 372 11.79 -3.20 -10.41
C PHE A 372 10.63 -3.93 -11.05
N SER A 373 10.69 -4.31 -12.33
CA SER A 373 9.59 -5.00 -13.02
C SER A 373 10.16 -6.00 -14.04
N PRO A 374 10.58 -7.20 -13.60
CA PRO A 374 11.14 -8.21 -14.50
C PRO A 374 10.16 -8.63 -15.61
N GLY A 375 8.86 -8.60 -15.33
CA GLY A 375 7.77 -8.90 -16.25
C GLY A 375 7.15 -7.67 -16.91
N LYS A 376 7.87 -6.54 -17.02
CA LYS A 376 7.32 -5.27 -17.56
C LYS A 376 6.52 -5.44 -18.86
N LYS A 377 6.99 -6.29 -19.77
CA LYS A 377 6.31 -6.57 -21.04
C LYS A 377 4.89 -7.12 -20.83
N TRP A 378 4.66 -7.97 -19.84
CA TRP A 378 3.34 -8.50 -19.53
C TRP A 378 2.39 -7.40 -19.04
N ILE A 379 2.90 -6.46 -18.23
CA ILE A 379 2.15 -5.29 -17.79
C ILE A 379 1.80 -4.41 -18.98
N ASP A 380 2.78 -4.07 -19.82
CA ASP A 380 2.58 -3.22 -21.01
C ASP A 380 1.53 -3.84 -21.95
N GLU A 381 1.58 -5.16 -22.17
CA GLU A 381 0.61 -5.90 -22.98
C GLU A 381 -0.79 -5.93 -22.34
N ALA A 382 -0.89 -6.06 -21.01
CA ALA A 382 -2.16 -6.02 -20.30
C ALA A 382 -2.80 -4.61 -20.33
N VAL A 383 -1.99 -3.56 -20.17
CA VAL A 383 -2.43 -2.16 -20.30
C VAL A 383 -2.86 -1.87 -21.75
N ALA A 384 -2.08 -2.31 -22.74
CA ALA A 384 -2.45 -2.18 -24.15
C ALA A 384 -3.77 -2.93 -24.46
N TYR A 385 -3.96 -4.11 -23.84
CA TYR A 385 -5.22 -4.84 -23.92
C TYR A 385 -6.39 -4.04 -23.35
N ALA A 386 -6.26 -3.49 -22.14
CA ALA A 386 -7.27 -2.62 -21.53
C ALA A 386 -7.59 -1.41 -22.43
N ALA A 387 -6.56 -0.75 -22.95
CA ALA A 387 -6.70 0.38 -23.88
C ALA A 387 -7.48 0.00 -25.15
N SER A 388 -7.21 -1.18 -25.72
CA SER A 388 -7.93 -1.69 -26.90
C SER A 388 -9.43 -1.93 -26.64
N LYS A 389 -9.84 -2.04 -25.38
CA LYS A 389 -11.24 -2.22 -24.95
C LYS A 389 -11.91 -0.93 -24.47
N GLY A 390 -11.26 0.23 -24.67
CA GLY A 390 -11.78 1.55 -24.33
C GLY A 390 -11.58 1.97 -22.88
N TYR A 391 -10.59 1.39 -22.19
CA TYR A 391 -10.09 1.88 -20.91
C TYR A 391 -9.01 2.93 -21.22
N TYR A 392 -8.96 4.02 -20.47
CA TYR A 392 -8.03 5.13 -20.71
C TYR A 392 -7.27 5.50 -19.44
#